data_AF-A0A1J3IH11-F1
#
_entry.id   AF-A0A1J3IH11-F1
#
_cell.length_a   1.000
_cell.length_b   1.000
_cell.length_c   1.000
_cell.angle_alpha   90.00
_cell.angle_beta   90.00
_cell.angle_gamma   90.00
#
_symmetry.space_group_name_H-M   'P 1'
#
loop_
_entity.id
_entity.type
_entity.pdbx_description
1 polymer ?
#
loop_
_entity_poly.entity_id
_entity_poly.type
_entity_poly.pdbx_seq_one_letter_code
_entity_poly.pdbx_strand_id
1 'polypeptide(L)'
;PVEVWRYYLLINRPEVSDTLFTWDDLQAKLTGELLKNLGNFVNRVLSFIAKPEPAGYGSVIPDAPGTESHTLTQSLGEKVGNLVKQYVEAMENVKLKQGLKTAMSISSEGNGYLQESKFWKLYKEDKPSCAIVIRTAAGLV
;
A
#
# COMPACT_ATOMS: atom_id res chain seq x y z
N PRO A 1 6.15 7.99 18.49
CA PRO A 1 5.16 8.68 17.62
C PRO A 1 3.74 8.34 18.07
N VAL A 2 2.76 9.24 17.92
CA VAL A 2 1.40 9.04 18.43
C VAL A 2 0.60 8.04 17.56
N GLU A 3 0.94 7.99 16.28
CA GLU A 3 0.33 7.14 15.24
C GLU A 3 0.56 5.66 15.55
N VAL A 4 1.75 5.31 16.04
CA VAL A 4 2.12 3.98 16.52
C VAL A 4 1.15 3.49 17.60
N TRP A 5 0.87 4.34 18.60
CA TRP A 5 -0.05 4.01 19.68
C TRP A 5 -1.49 3.93 19.19
N ARG A 6 -1.94 4.90 18.36
CA ARG A 6 -3.30 4.89 17.78
C ARG A 6 -3.54 3.62 16.99
N TYR A 7 -2.60 3.25 16.13
CA TYR A 7 -2.69 2.03 15.34
C TYR A 7 -2.75 0.78 16.23
N TYR A 8 -1.83 0.65 17.18
CA TYR A 8 -1.77 -0.52 18.06
C TYR A 8 -3.05 -0.69 18.91
N LEU A 9 -3.54 0.40 19.51
CA LEU A 9 -4.74 0.36 20.35
C LEU A 9 -6.01 0.04 19.54
N LEU A 10 -6.09 0.49 18.28
CA LEU A 10 -7.22 0.19 17.41
C LEU A 10 -7.19 -1.24 16.87
N ILE A 11 -6.02 -1.75 16.45
CA ILE A 11 -5.91 -3.11 15.92
C ILE A 11 -6.08 -4.18 17.01
N ASN A 12 -5.69 -3.85 18.24
CA ASN A 12 -5.88 -4.68 19.43
C ASN A 12 -7.09 -4.26 20.28
N ARG A 13 -8.02 -3.48 19.73
CA ARG A 13 -9.24 -3.12 20.47
C ARG A 13 -10.03 -4.38 20.87
N PRO A 14 -10.45 -4.51 22.13
CA PRO A 14 -11.33 -5.59 22.57
C PRO A 14 -12.75 -5.35 22.03
N GLU A 15 -13.11 -6.05 20.96
CA GLU A 15 -14.45 -5.97 20.34
C GLU A 15 -15.37 -7.13 20.76
N VAL A 16 -14.79 -8.29 21.08
CA VAL A 16 -15.52 -9.52 21.44
C VAL A 16 -15.01 -10.14 22.74
N SER A 17 -13.71 -9.98 23.02
CA SER A 17 -13.04 -10.49 24.21
C SER A 17 -11.95 -9.53 24.64
N ASP A 18 -11.47 -9.69 25.87
CA ASP A 18 -10.35 -8.94 26.40
C ASP A 18 -9.08 -9.12 25.56
N THR A 19 -8.21 -8.12 25.62
CA THR A 19 -6.93 -8.09 24.92
C THR A 19 -5.82 -7.77 25.90
N LEU A 20 -4.66 -8.40 25.70
CA LEU A 20 -3.49 -8.22 26.56
C LEU A 20 -2.43 -7.42 25.79
N PHE A 21 -1.94 -6.35 26.41
CA PHE A 21 -0.77 -5.65 25.91
C PHE A 21 0.50 -6.44 26.23
N THR A 22 1.35 -6.63 25.21
CA THR A 22 2.75 -7.04 25.41
C THR A 22 3.67 -6.20 24.53
N TRP A 23 4.89 -5.95 25.02
CA TRP A 23 5.90 -5.22 24.26
C TRP A 23 6.28 -5.94 22.96
N ASP A 24 6.33 -7.26 22.99
CA ASP A 24 6.64 -8.09 21.82
C ASP A 24 5.55 -8.00 20.75
N ASP A 25 4.27 -8.00 21.14
CA ASP A 25 3.16 -7.82 20.19
C ASP A 25 3.17 -6.41 19.58
N LEU A 26 3.42 -5.38 20.39
CA LEU A 26 3.60 -4.02 19.89
C LEU A 26 4.72 -3.98 18.85
N GLN A 27 5.90 -4.51 19.16
CA GLN A 27 7.02 -4.53 18.22
C GLN A 27 6.70 -5.30 16.94
N ALA A 28 6.04 -6.45 17.06
CA ALA A 28 5.65 -7.28 15.92
C ALA A 28 4.68 -6.55 14.99
N LYS A 29 3.66 -5.89 15.54
CA LYS A 29 2.68 -5.10 14.77
C LYS A 29 3.32 -3.92 14.06
N LEU A 30 4.17 -3.17 14.75
CA LEU A 30 4.85 -2.01 14.14
C LEU A 30 5.83 -2.44 13.05
N THR A 31 6.59 -3.49 13.29
CA THR A 31 7.59 -3.96 12.32
C THR A 31 6.93 -4.66 11.14
N GLY A 32 5.94 -5.51 11.39
CA GLY A 32 5.26 -6.31 10.37
C GLY A 32 4.28 -5.51 9.52
N GLU A 33 3.45 -4.68 10.14
CA GLU A 33 2.33 -4.02 9.46
C GLU A 33 2.67 -2.58 9.09
N LEU A 34 3.16 -1.76 10.02
CA LEU A 34 3.49 -0.36 9.68
C LEU A 34 4.77 -0.23 8.86
N LEU A 35 5.86 -0.88 9.27
CA LEU A 35 7.16 -0.72 8.62
C LEU A 35 7.26 -1.57 7.34
N LYS A 36 7.10 -2.90 7.46
CA LYS A 36 7.35 -3.84 6.35
C LYS A 36 6.27 -3.82 5.27
N ASN A 37 5.04 -3.44 5.61
CA ASN A 37 3.94 -3.36 4.64
C ASN A 37 3.71 -1.92 4.16
N LEU A 38 3.03 -1.08 4.95
CA LEU A 38 2.64 0.27 4.53
C LEU A 38 3.86 1.16 4.24
N GLY A 39 4.77 1.28 5.20
CA GLY A 39 5.96 2.13 5.10
C GLY A 39 6.88 1.70 3.95
N ASN A 40 7.09 0.39 3.78
CA ASN A 40 7.87 -0.14 2.67
C ASN A 40 7.22 0.16 1.32
N PHE A 41 5.90 0.01 1.18
CA PHE A 41 5.19 0.32 -0.06
C PHE A 41 5.37 1.80 -0.44
N VAL A 42 4.98 2.69 0.46
CA VAL A 42 5.07 4.15 0.26
C VAL A 42 6.51 4.55 -0.06
N ASN A 43 7.48 4.05 0.71
CA ASN A 43 8.88 4.37 0.50
C ASN A 43 9.39 3.89 -0.87
N ARG A 44 9.03 2.67 -1.32
CA ARG A 44 9.46 2.14 -2.63
C ARG A 44 8.92 2.97 -3.78
N VAL A 45 7.66 3.39 -3.72
CA VAL A 45 7.04 4.22 -4.76
C VAL A 45 7.66 5.60 -4.77
N LEU A 46 7.61 6.32 -3.65
CA LEU A 46 8.03 7.72 -3.60
C LEU A 46 9.54 7.87 -3.77
N SER A 47 10.36 6.99 -3.18
CA SER A 47 11.81 7.04 -3.39
C SER A 47 12.20 6.74 -4.83
N PHE A 48 11.43 5.92 -5.56
CA PHE A 48 11.71 5.67 -6.97
C PHE A 48 11.37 6.88 -7.84
N ILE A 49 10.25 7.54 -7.56
CA ILE A 49 9.85 8.78 -8.23
C ILE A 49 10.86 9.91 -7.94
N ALA A 50 11.28 10.06 -6.69
CA ALA A 50 12.19 11.12 -6.25
C ALA A 50 13.62 10.98 -6.79
N LYS A 51 14.04 9.79 -7.25
CA LYS A 51 15.37 9.60 -7.84
C LYS A 51 15.51 10.46 -9.11
N PRO A 52 16.65 11.15 -9.28
CA PRO A 52 16.89 11.94 -10.48
C PRO A 52 17.02 11.03 -11.71
N GLU A 53 16.76 11.59 -12.89
CA GLU A 53 17.09 10.91 -14.14
C GLU A 53 18.61 10.70 -14.27
N PRO A 54 19.07 9.57 -14.84
CA PRO A 54 18.30 8.49 -15.47
C PRO A 54 17.99 7.32 -14.52
N ALA A 55 17.91 7.54 -13.20
CA ALA A 55 17.69 6.48 -12.20
C ALA A 55 16.26 6.43 -11.63
N GLY A 56 15.42 7.41 -11.99
CA GLY A 56 14.02 7.57 -11.56
C GLY A 56 13.30 8.63 -12.39
N TYR A 57 12.31 9.30 -11.80
CA TYR A 57 11.47 10.28 -12.51
C TYR A 57 11.67 11.74 -12.07
N GLY A 58 12.75 12.04 -11.35
CA GLY A 58 13.10 13.42 -11.00
C GLY A 58 12.06 14.14 -10.16
N SER A 59 11.41 13.43 -9.23
CA SER A 59 10.32 13.94 -8.39
C SER A 59 9.04 14.34 -9.14
N VAL A 60 8.88 13.88 -10.38
CA VAL A 60 7.67 14.06 -11.18
C VAL A 60 6.96 12.72 -11.33
N ILE A 61 5.66 12.67 -11.05
CA ILE A 61 4.86 11.48 -11.33
C ILE A 61 4.74 11.36 -12.86
N PRO A 62 5.13 10.23 -13.47
CA PRO A 62 5.13 10.11 -14.92
C PRO A 62 3.71 10.10 -15.50
N ASP A 63 3.58 10.59 -16.72
CA ASP A 63 2.38 10.39 -17.53
C ASP A 63 2.33 8.97 -18.08
N ALA A 64 1.13 8.39 -18.06
CA ALA A 64 0.93 6.99 -18.38
C ALA A 64 -0.33 6.77 -19.25
N PRO A 65 -0.27 7.13 -20.54
CA PRO A 65 -1.34 6.78 -21.47
C PRO A 65 -1.45 5.26 -21.58
N GLY A 66 -2.66 4.75 -21.79
CA GLY A 66 -2.89 3.29 -21.94
C GLY A 66 -2.94 2.51 -20.63
N THR A 67 -3.12 3.17 -19.48
CA THR A 67 -3.37 2.50 -18.19
C THR A 67 -4.50 1.47 -18.31
N GLU A 68 -5.50 1.77 -19.14
CA GLU A 68 -6.69 0.95 -19.37
C GLU A 68 -6.42 -0.36 -20.09
N SER A 69 -5.27 -0.58 -20.73
CA SER A 69 -4.92 -1.84 -21.40
C SER A 69 -3.91 -2.68 -20.61
N HIS A 70 -3.39 -2.17 -19.50
CA HIS A 70 -2.40 -2.87 -18.69
C HIS A 70 -3.06 -3.84 -17.70
N THR A 71 -3.01 -5.14 -18.01
CA THR A 71 -3.75 -6.21 -17.31
C THR A 71 -3.47 -6.28 -15.81
N LEU A 72 -2.21 -6.15 -15.37
CA LEU A 72 -1.86 -6.15 -13.95
C LEU A 72 -2.46 -4.94 -13.22
N THR A 73 -2.53 -3.78 -13.89
CA THR A 73 -3.14 -2.57 -13.31
C THR A 73 -4.63 -2.72 -13.15
N GLN A 74 -5.31 -3.31 -14.15
CA GLN A 74 -6.74 -3.60 -14.06
C GLN A 74 -7.03 -4.55 -12.89
N SER A 75 -6.28 -5.65 -12.79
CA SER A 75 -6.46 -6.61 -11.69
C SER A 75 -6.23 -5.98 -10.32
N LEU A 76 -5.21 -5.12 -10.18
CA LEU A 76 -5.00 -4.35 -8.96
C LEU A 76 -6.20 -3.43 -8.66
N GLY A 77 -6.69 -2.71 -9.68
CA GLY A 77 -7.82 -1.81 -9.55
C GLY A 77 -9.10 -2.51 -9.06
N GLU A 78 -9.40 -3.70 -9.59
CA GLU A 78 -10.54 -4.51 -9.14
C GLU A 78 -10.39 -4.96 -7.68
N LYS A 79 -9.20 -5.48 -7.31
CA LYS A 79 -8.94 -5.93 -5.94
C LYS A 79 -9.01 -4.77 -4.95
N VAL A 80 -8.36 -3.65 -5.26
CA VAL A 80 -8.35 -2.47 -4.40
C VAL A 80 -9.74 -1.84 -4.32
N GLY A 81 -10.48 -1.77 -5.43
CA GLY A 81 -11.87 -1.31 -5.42
C GLY A 81 -12.76 -2.13 -4.48
N ASN A 82 -12.61 -3.46 -4.50
CA ASN A 82 -13.29 -4.34 -3.56
C ASN A 82 -12.86 -4.12 -2.11
N LEU A 83 -11.56 -3.92 -1.84
CA LEU A 83 -11.05 -3.61 -0.51
C LEU A 83 -11.56 -2.26 0.00
N VAL A 84 -11.60 -1.23 -0.85
CA VAL A 84 -12.14 0.09 -0.49
C VAL A 84 -13.63 -0.03 -0.13
N LYS A 85 -14.42 -0.79 -0.89
CA LYS A 85 -15.82 -1.05 -0.56
C LYS A 85 -15.97 -1.73 0.81
N GLN A 86 -15.18 -2.76 1.08
CA GLN A 86 -15.16 -3.46 2.37
C GLN A 86 -14.72 -2.56 3.52
N TYR A 87 -13.75 -1.67 3.27
CA TYR A 87 -13.29 -0.68 4.23
C TYR A 87 -14.43 0.26 4.61
N VAL A 88 -15.10 0.86 3.61
CA VAL A 88 -16.22 1.78 3.83
C VAL A 88 -17.33 1.09 4.62
N GLU A 89 -17.75 -0.11 4.20
CA GLU A 89 -18.78 -0.88 4.90
C GLU A 89 -18.38 -1.18 6.36
N ALA A 90 -17.12 -1.56 6.62
CA ALA A 90 -16.65 -1.80 7.97
C ALA A 90 -16.69 -0.52 8.82
N MET A 91 -16.29 0.62 8.25
CA MET A 91 -16.29 1.91 8.96
C MET A 91 -17.70 2.42 9.26
N GLU A 92 -18.64 2.28 8.32
CA GLU A 92 -20.05 2.62 8.51
C GLU A 92 -20.71 1.79 9.62
N ASN A 93 -20.29 0.52 9.75
CA ASN A 93 -20.75 -0.36 10.82
C ASN A 93 -19.89 -0.28 12.10
N VAL A 94 -19.00 0.71 12.22
CA VAL A 94 -18.12 0.94 13.39
C VAL A 94 -17.20 -0.26 13.71
N LYS A 95 -16.90 -1.09 12.70
CA LYS A 95 -15.96 -2.23 12.80
C LYS A 95 -14.54 -1.75 12.54
N LEU A 96 -14.03 -0.90 13.43
CA LEU A 96 -12.75 -0.20 13.27
C LEU A 96 -11.56 -1.15 13.06
N LYS A 97 -11.51 -2.25 13.81
CA LYS A 97 -10.45 -3.25 13.68
C LYS A 97 -10.46 -3.89 12.29
N GLN A 98 -11.65 -4.21 11.77
CA GLN A 98 -11.80 -4.76 10.43
C GLN A 98 -11.43 -3.74 9.36
N GLY A 99 -11.90 -2.50 9.48
CA GLY A 99 -11.54 -1.41 8.57
C GLY A 99 -10.02 -1.23 8.50
N LEU A 100 -9.33 -1.19 9.65
CA LEU A 100 -7.89 -1.03 9.70
C LEU A 100 -7.13 -2.21 9.04
N LYS A 101 -7.58 -3.44 9.24
CA LYS A 101 -7.03 -4.62 8.54
C LYS A 101 -7.21 -4.51 7.03
N THR A 102 -8.42 -4.13 6.58
CA THR A 102 -8.71 -3.96 5.16
C THR A 102 -7.84 -2.87 4.54
N ALA A 103 -7.61 -1.76 5.24
CA ALA A 103 -6.71 -0.70 4.78
C ALA A 103 -5.26 -1.21 4.64
N MET A 104 -4.76 -2.00 5.59
CA MET A 104 -3.43 -2.63 5.49
C MET A 104 -3.33 -3.62 4.31
N SER A 105 -4.42 -4.32 3.98
CA SER A 105 -4.46 -5.20 2.80
C SER A 105 -4.27 -4.43 1.48
N ILE A 106 -4.71 -3.18 1.39
CA ILE A 106 -4.48 -2.35 0.18
C ILE A 106 -2.97 -2.13 -0.03
N SER A 107 -2.22 -1.86 1.05
CA SER A 107 -0.75 -1.74 0.96
C SER A 107 -0.08 -3.07 0.60
N SER A 108 -0.64 -4.20 1.04
CA SER A 108 -0.15 -5.53 0.66
C SER A 108 -0.33 -5.80 -0.82
N GLU A 109 -1.50 -5.46 -1.39
CA GLU A 109 -1.74 -5.55 -2.84
C GLU A 109 -0.80 -4.62 -3.63
N GLY A 110 -0.57 -3.40 -3.15
CA GLY A 110 0.39 -2.46 -3.74
C GLY A 110 1.83 -3.01 -3.75
N ASN A 111 2.28 -3.60 -2.64
CA ASN A 111 3.58 -4.29 -2.57
C ASN A 111 3.68 -5.45 -3.56
N GLY A 112 2.63 -6.28 -3.64
CA GLY A 112 2.55 -7.40 -4.57
C GLY A 112 2.63 -6.95 -6.02
N TYR A 113 1.87 -5.91 -6.37
CA TYR A 113 1.86 -5.32 -7.71
C TYR A 113 3.23 -4.78 -8.14
N LEU A 114 3.94 -4.06 -7.26
CA LEU A 114 5.30 -3.60 -7.54
C LEU A 114 6.27 -4.78 -7.75
N GLN A 115 6.07 -5.87 -7.01
CA GLN A 115 6.92 -7.05 -7.11
C GLN A 115 6.67 -7.83 -8.41
N GLU A 116 5.41 -8.04 -8.76
CA GLU A 116 4.98 -8.77 -9.95
C GLU A 116 5.36 -8.03 -11.24
N SER A 117 5.13 -6.71 -11.27
CA SER A 117 5.52 -5.85 -12.39
C SER A 117 7.03 -5.74 -12.59
N LYS A 118 7.83 -6.02 -11.56
CA LYS A 118 9.29 -5.86 -11.60
C LYS A 118 9.69 -4.47 -12.12
N PHE A 119 9.06 -3.42 -11.60
CA PHE A 119 9.15 -2.04 -12.12
C PHE A 119 10.58 -1.55 -12.36
N TRP A 120 11.56 -2.00 -11.56
CA TRP A 120 12.98 -1.64 -11.70
C TRP A 120 13.63 -2.20 -12.98
N LYS A 121 13.13 -3.32 -13.49
CA LYS A 121 13.51 -3.87 -14.80
C LYS A 121 12.79 -3.13 -15.92
N LEU A 122 11.47 -2.94 -15.77
CA LEU A 122 10.65 -2.19 -16.73
C LEU A 122 11.24 -0.81 -16.99
N TYR A 123 11.72 -0.10 -15.96
CA TYR A 123 12.31 1.22 -16.16
C TYR A 123 13.49 1.24 -17.16
N LYS A 124 14.23 0.12 -17.28
CA LYS A 124 15.36 -0.03 -18.21
C LYS A 124 14.92 -0.56 -19.58
N GLU A 125 13.91 -1.42 -19.60
CA GLU A 125 13.52 -2.21 -20.78
C GLU A 125 12.30 -1.62 -21.50
N ASP A 126 11.31 -1.12 -20.74
CA ASP A 126 10.02 -0.60 -21.21
C ASP A 126 9.55 0.54 -20.28
N LYS A 127 10.06 1.75 -20.56
CA LYS A 127 9.71 2.96 -19.80
C LYS A 127 8.19 3.26 -19.82
N PRO A 128 7.46 3.16 -20.96
CA PRO A 128 6.01 3.33 -20.97
C PRO A 128 5.26 2.42 -19.98
N SER A 129 5.56 1.11 -19.96
CA SER A 129 4.93 0.20 -19.00
C SER A 129 5.32 0.52 -17.55
N CYS A 130 6.59 0.89 -17.32
CA CYS A 130 7.02 1.35 -15.99
C CYS A 130 6.27 2.61 -15.53
N ALA A 131 5.99 3.54 -16.44
CA ALA A 131 5.25 4.77 -16.14
C ALA A 131 3.82 4.44 -15.69
N ILE A 132 3.13 3.50 -16.35
CA ILE A 132 1.82 2.99 -15.92
C ILE A 132 1.90 2.42 -14.51
N VAL A 133 2.88 1.56 -14.25
CA VAL A 133 3.04 0.92 -12.95
C VAL A 133 3.28 1.92 -11.83
N ILE A 134 4.19 2.87 -12.04
CA ILE A 134 4.55 3.84 -11.02
C ILE A 134 3.46 4.89 -10.82
N ARG A 135 2.80 5.35 -11.88
CA ARG A 135 1.63 6.25 -11.76
C ARG A 135 0.50 5.59 -11.00
N THR A 136 0.20 4.33 -11.32
CA THR A 136 -0.84 3.55 -10.62
C THR A 136 -0.47 3.41 -9.14
N ALA A 137 0.74 2.95 -8.84
CA ALA A 137 1.19 2.77 -7.45
C ALA A 137 1.23 4.09 -6.67
N ALA A 138 1.59 5.20 -7.30
CA ALA A 138 1.53 6.53 -6.70
C ALA A 138 0.11 6.99 -6.40
N GLY A 139 -0.89 6.58 -7.20
CA GLY A 139 -2.30 6.85 -6.89
C GLY A 139 -2.86 6.03 -5.73
N LEU A 140 -2.20 4.93 -5.34
CA LEU A 140 -2.54 4.14 -4.16
C LEU A 140 -1.89 4.66 -2.87
N VAL A 141 -0.78 5.41 -2.99
CA VAL A 141 -0.05 6.04 -1.87
C VAL A 141 -0.78 7.29 -1.43
#